data_AF-X1TAU0-F1
#
_entry.id   AF-X1TAU0-F1
#
_cell.length_a   1.000
_cell.length_b   1.000
_cell.length_c   1.000
_cell.angle_alpha   90.00
_cell.angle_beta   90.00
_cell.angle_gamma   90.00
#
_symmetry.space_group_name_H-M   'P 1'
#
loop_
_entity.id
_entity.type
_entity.pdbx_description
1 polymer ?
#
loop_
_entity_poly.entity_id
_entity_poly.type
_entity_poly.pdbx_seq_one_letter_code
_entity_poly.pdbx_strand_id
1 'polypeptide(L)' 'RALVSDVSRSTKENLDIRPLHIEGGTNSDWNLLDYSSVIVHIFTREARLYYDLEGLWHEGKVVVNVL' A
#
# COMPACT_ATOMS: atom_id res chain seq x y z
N ARG A 1 2.96 -4.23 10.07
CA ARG A 1 4.34 -4.64 9.69
C ARG A 1 4.39 -5.90 8.80
N ALA A 2 3.69 -6.99 9.11
CA ALA A 2 3.76 -8.25 8.34
C ALA A 2 3.42 -8.07 6.84
N LEU A 3 2.36 -7.32 6.51
CA LEU A 3 1.99 -7.05 5.12
C LEU A 3 3.04 -6.21 4.38
N VAL A 4 3.61 -5.19 5.04
CA VAL A 4 4.67 -4.34 4.45
C VAL A 4 5.89 -5.17 4.07
N SER A 5 6.34 -6.06 4.99
CA SER A 5 7.47 -6.95 4.71
C SER A 5 7.15 -7.95 3.61
N ASP A 6 5.93 -8.49 3.58
CA ASP A 6 5.52 -9.47 2.57
C ASP A 6 5.44 -8.84 1.17
N VAL A 7 4.86 -7.64 1.04
CA VAL A 7 4.82 -6.91 -0.24
C VAL A 7 6.25 -6.58 -0.71
N SER A 8 7.10 -6.08 0.19
CA SER A 8 8.49 -5.75 -0.14
C SER A 8 9.30 -6.98 -0.56
N ARG A 9 9.12 -8.11 0.13
CA ARG A 9 9.77 -9.38 -0.21
C ARG A 9 9.26 -9.94 -1.54
N SER A 10 7.95 -10.02 -1.71
CA SER A 10 7.33 -10.59 -2.92
C SER A 10 7.69 -9.80 -4.17
N THR A 11 7.66 -8.47 -4.11
CA THR A 11 8.08 -7.61 -5.23
C THR A 11 9.55 -7.78 -5.55
N LYS A 12 10.42 -7.96 -4.54
CA LYS A 12 11.83 -8.24 -4.77
C LYS A 12 12.07 -9.62 -5.38
N GLU A 13 11.43 -10.65 -4.87
CA GLU A 13 11.67 -12.04 -5.33
C GLU A 13 11.10 -12.29 -6.74
N ASN A 14 9.92 -11.74 -7.05
CA ASN A 14 9.23 -12.05 -8.29
C ASN A 14 9.49 -11.04 -9.42
N LEU A 15 9.85 -9.79 -9.08
CA LEU A 15 10.01 -8.70 -10.06
C LEU A 15 11.38 -8.03 -9.99
N ASP A 16 12.25 -8.42 -9.06
CA ASP A 16 13.54 -7.77 -8.75
C ASP A 16 13.45 -6.30 -8.26
N ILE A 17 12.24 -5.81 -7.97
CA ILE A 17 11.96 -4.42 -7.59
C ILE A 17 11.97 -4.24 -6.06
N ARG A 18 12.49 -3.11 -5.59
CA ARG A 18 12.40 -2.68 -4.18
C ARG A 18 11.64 -1.35 -4.10
N PRO A 19 10.92 -1.09 -2.99
CA PRO A 19 10.36 0.24 -2.78
C PRO A 19 11.48 1.27 -2.68
N LEU A 20 11.28 2.42 -3.31
CA LEU A 20 12.17 3.58 -3.23
C LEU A 20 12.11 4.21 -1.84
N HIS A 21 10.91 4.27 -1.26
CA HIS A 21 10.68 4.78 0.07
C HIS A 21 9.57 4.00 0.78
N ILE A 22 9.67 3.91 2.10
CA ILE A 22 8.64 3.33 2.95
C ILE A 22 8.37 4.33 4.08
N GLU A 23 7.12 4.75 4.19
CA GLU A 23 6.64 5.57 5.31
C GLU A 23 5.73 4.75 6.23
N GLY A 24 5.70 5.15 7.49
CA GLY A 24 5.04 4.42 8.57
C GLY A 24 6.00 3.51 9.34
N GLY A 25 5.59 3.20 10.57
CA GLY A 25 6.38 2.42 11.52
C GLY A 25 5.59 1.25 12.12
N THR A 26 6.20 0.61 13.11
CA THR A 26 5.67 -0.62 13.75
C THR A 26 4.22 -0.49 14.23
N ASN A 27 3.82 0.69 14.71
CA ASN A 27 2.47 0.98 15.24
C ASN A 27 1.73 2.01 14.38
N SER A 28 2.06 2.12 13.09
CA SER A 28 1.36 3.05 12.21
C SER A 28 0.08 2.43 11.67
N ASP A 29 -1.02 3.17 11.77
CA ASP A 29 -2.32 2.82 11.18
C ASP A 29 -2.35 2.97 9.66
N TRP A 30 -1.36 3.69 9.10
CA TRP A 30 -1.13 3.84 7.67
C TRP A 30 0.35 3.63 7.36
N ASN A 31 0.65 2.67 6.50
CA ASN A 31 1.97 2.49 5.91
C ASN A 31 1.88 2.72 4.40
N LEU A 32 2.89 3.37 3.84
CA LEU A 32 2.99 3.70 2.42
C LEU A 32 4.28 3.11 1.86
N LEU A 33 4.20 2.42 0.73
CA LEU A 33 5.36 1.96 -0.02
C LEU A 33 5.35 2.63 -1.39
N ASP A 34 6.40 3.38 -1.68
CA ASP A 34 6.57 4.10 -2.94
C ASP A 34 7.46 3.28 -3.89
N TYR A 35 6.93 2.93 -5.06
CA TYR A 35 7.65 2.29 -6.16
C TYR A 35 7.75 3.20 -7.40
N SER A 36 7.59 4.51 -7.24
CA SER A 36 7.50 5.56 -8.26
C SER A 36 6.29 5.45 -9.19
N SER A 37 6.13 4.33 -9.90
CA SER A 37 5.00 4.13 -10.84
C SER A 37 3.74 3.61 -10.15
N VAL A 38 3.89 3.02 -8.96
CA VAL A 38 2.82 2.46 -8.15
C VAL A 38 3.07 2.85 -6.69
N ILE A 39 2.02 3.27 -6.00
CA ILE A 39 2.05 3.51 -4.54
C ILE A 39 1.13 2.49 -3.89
N VAL A 40 1.65 1.78 -2.89
CA VAL A 40 0.89 0.80 -2.11
C VAL A 40 0.53 1.42 -0.77
N HIS A 41 -0.77 1.53 -0.50
CA HIS A 41 -1.30 2.02 0.77
C HIS A 41 -1.79 0.83 1.60
N ILE A 42 -1.24 0.65 2.81
CA ILE A 42 -1.66 -0.39 3.76
C ILE A 42 -2.22 0.29 5.00
N PHE A 43 -3.51 0.07 5.26
CA PHE A 43 -4.25 0.68 6.35
C PHE A 43 -4.75 -0.34 7.38
N THR A 44 -4.91 0.10 8.62
CA THR A 44 -5.92 -0.50 9.53
C THR A 44 -7.32 -0.17 9.03
N ARG A 45 -8.33 -0.89 9.53
CA ARG A 45 -9.71 -0.68 9.10
C ARG A 45 -10.18 0.73 9.42
N GLU A 46 -9.84 1.20 10.61
CA GLU A 46 -10.21 2.52 11.14
C GLU A 46 -9.58 3.64 10.31
N ALA A 47 -8.27 3.52 10.00
CA ALA A 47 -7.60 4.52 9.16
C ALA A 47 -8.14 4.54 7.74
N ARG A 48 -8.44 3.39 7.13
CA ARG A 48 -9.03 3.34 5.78
C ARG A 48 -10.35 4.11 5.71
N LEU A 49 -11.21 3.92 6.71
CA LEU A 49 -12.48 4.65 6.83
C LEU A 49 -12.28 6.15 7.08
N TYR A 50 -11.27 6.52 7.87
CA TYR A 50 -10.98 7.91 8.18
C TYR A 50 -10.43 8.69 6.98
N TYR A 51 -9.50 8.08 6.23
CA TYR A 51 -8.84 8.74 5.09
C TYR A 51 -9.63 8.64 3.78
N ASP A 52 -10.47 7.62 3.62
CA ASP A 52 -11.38 7.41 2.47
C ASP A 52 -10.74 7.74 1.10
N LEU A 53 -9.60 7.09 0.83
CA LEU A 53 -8.92 7.27 -0.46
C LEU A 53 -9.80 6.78 -1.62
N GLU A 54 -10.69 5.82 -1.39
CA GLU A 54 -11.67 5.37 -2.38
C GLU A 54 -12.62 6.49 -2.81
N GLY A 55 -13.10 7.30 -1.86
CA GLY A 55 -13.86 8.51 -2.17
C GLY A 55 -13.03 9.53 -2.96
N LEU A 56 -11.76 9.74 -2.57
CA LEU A 56 -10.86 10.65 -3.30
C LEU A 56 -10.63 10.20 -4.75
N TRP A 57 -10.40 8.90 -4.97
CA TRP A 57 -10.11 8.31 -6.28
C TRP A 57 -11.35 7.71 -6.94
N HIS A 58 -12.55 8.22 -6.67
CA HIS A 58 -13.80 7.62 -7.16
C HIS A 58 -13.93 7.58 -8.69
N GLU A 59 -13.28 8.50 -9.41
CA GLU A 59 -13.20 8.48 -10.89
C GLU A 59 -12.10 7.53 -11.42
N GLY A 60 -11.27 6.98 -10.53
CA GLY A 60 -10.20 6.07 -10.85
C GLY A 60 -10.73 4.72 -11.37
N LYS A 61 -10.11 4.23 -12.44
CA LYS A 61 -10.45 2.90 -12.97
C LYS A 61 -9.91 1.81 -12.05
N VAL A 62 -10.82 1.06 -11.43
CA VAL A 62 -10.46 -0.17 -10.70
C VAL A 62 -9.96 -1.22 -11.70
N VAL A 63 -8.67 -1.57 -11.58
CA VAL A 63 -8.04 -2.58 -12.46
C VAL A 63 -8.25 -3.99 -11.93
N VAL A 64 -8.20 -4.18 -10.60
CA VAL A 64 -8.39 -5.46 -9.92
C VAL A 64 -9.05 -5.20 -8.55
N ASN A 65 -9.97 -6.08 -8.16
CA ASN A 65 -10.50 -6.16 -6.80
C ASN A 65 -10.38 -7.61 -6.30
N VAL A 66 -9.75 -7.82 -5.14
CA VAL A 66 -9.52 -9.14 -4.55
C VAL A 66 -10.40 -9.24 -3.30
N LEU A 67 -11.31 -10.22 -3.29
CA LEU A 67 -12.28 -10.48 -2.22
C LEU A 67 -11.65 -11.18 -1.01
#